data_AF-A0A7C6AWU2-F1
#
_entry.id   AF-A0A7C6AWU2-F1
#
_cell.length_a   1.000
_cell.length_b   1.000
_cell.length_c   1.000
_cell.angle_alpha   90.00
_cell.angle_beta   90.00
_cell.angle_gamma   90.00
#
_symmetry.space_group_name_H-M   'P 1'
#
loop_
_entity.id
_entity.type
_entity.pdbx_description
1 polymer ?
#
loop_
_entity_poly.entity_id
_entity_poly.type
_entity_poly.pdbx_seq_one_letter_code
_entity_poly.pdbx_strand_id
1 'polypeptide(L)'
;MSANTNNFPLSPVYLINYGEDIIASLAELIITHHLPLLPDLSQVIVLLPDQQAAPRLRRLLLETAAKHNVSALLGPQIYTLSGWLNQLGNGPSQPQLTLRQRELMLTEVLMEHPQLYGKGSPWALTHNLLELFDELTLHQTRLPADYTEFVQMLSSAYNAGPQVAETLSREASLVHTLWHAWHQQ
;
A
#
# COMPACT_ATOMS: atom_id res chain seq x y z
N MET A 1 2.15 6.66 -30.44
CA MET A 1 1.74 6.74 -29.03
C MET A 1 0.55 5.82 -28.86
N SER A 2 0.82 4.55 -28.55
CA SER A 2 -0.22 3.52 -28.42
C SER A 2 -0.47 3.27 -26.95
N ALA A 3 -1.65 3.64 -26.46
CA ALA A 3 -2.12 3.31 -25.13
C ALA A 3 -2.37 1.80 -25.07
N ASN A 4 -1.46 1.08 -24.43
CA ASN A 4 -1.60 -0.35 -24.17
C ASN A 4 -2.63 -0.51 -23.05
N THR A 5 -3.90 -0.63 -23.42
CA THR A 5 -4.97 -1.04 -22.51
C THR A 5 -4.78 -2.52 -22.23
N ASN A 6 -3.98 -2.82 -21.21
CA ASN A 6 -3.89 -4.16 -20.65
C ASN A 6 -5.24 -4.50 -20.03
N ASN A 7 -6.10 -5.08 -20.84
CA ASN A 7 -7.35 -5.71 -20.46
C ASN A 7 -6.99 -6.97 -19.67
N PHE A 8 -6.70 -6.83 -18.37
CA PHE A 8 -6.59 -7.97 -17.48
C PHE A 8 -7.99 -8.62 -17.41
N PRO A 9 -8.16 -9.90 -17.79
CA PRO A 9 -9.44 -10.57 -17.62
C PRO A 9 -9.80 -10.53 -16.14
N LEU A 10 -10.99 -10.03 -15.82
CA LEU A 10 -11.51 -10.00 -14.45
C LEU A 10 -11.49 -11.42 -13.89
N SER A 11 -10.53 -11.70 -13.01
CA SER A 11 -10.45 -12.97 -12.29
C SER A 11 -11.76 -13.19 -11.50
N PRO A 12 -12.27 -14.43 -11.43
CA PRO A 12 -13.46 -14.73 -10.63
C PRO A 12 -13.21 -14.36 -9.16
N VAL A 13 -14.10 -13.55 -8.60
CA VAL A 13 -14.11 -13.21 -7.17
C VAL A 13 -14.81 -14.35 -6.43
N TYR A 14 -14.11 -14.95 -5.46
CA TYR A 14 -14.66 -16.01 -4.61
C TYR A 14 -15.04 -15.43 -3.25
N LEU A 15 -16.30 -15.58 -2.89
CA LEU A 15 -16.83 -15.16 -1.59
C LEU A 15 -16.85 -16.36 -0.65
N ILE A 16 -16.28 -16.17 0.54
CA ILE A 16 -16.18 -17.17 1.59
C ILE A 16 -16.90 -16.62 2.82
N ASN A 17 -17.60 -17.49 3.56
CA ASN A 17 -18.29 -17.04 4.78
C ASN A 17 -17.27 -16.66 5.86
N TYR A 18 -17.60 -15.69 6.71
CA TYR A 18 -16.70 -15.20 7.76
C TYR A 18 -16.22 -16.30 8.73
N GLY A 19 -17.05 -17.32 8.96
CA GLY A 19 -16.72 -18.45 9.83
C GLY A 19 -15.89 -19.56 9.17
N GLU A 20 -15.65 -19.47 7.86
CA GLU A 20 -14.93 -20.50 7.10
C GLU A 20 -13.42 -20.21 7.07
N ASP A 21 -12.63 -21.29 6.93
CA ASP A 21 -11.19 -21.17 6.81
C ASP A 21 -10.81 -20.74 5.39
N ILE A 22 -10.47 -19.46 5.24
CA ILE A 22 -10.06 -18.84 3.97
C ILE A 22 -8.84 -19.57 3.37
N ILE A 23 -7.89 -20.02 4.20
CA ILE A 23 -6.66 -20.66 3.71
C ILE A 23 -6.96 -22.07 3.21
N ALA A 24 -7.84 -22.81 3.89
CA ALA A 24 -8.28 -24.12 3.42
C ALA A 24 -9.06 -24.02 2.11
N SER A 25 -9.99 -23.07 2.02
CA SER A 25 -10.79 -22.82 0.82
C SER A 25 -9.90 -22.42 -0.36
N LEU A 26 -8.89 -21.57 -0.12
CA LEU A 26 -7.89 -21.22 -1.14
C LEU A 26 -7.09 -22.43 -1.61
N ALA A 27 -6.66 -23.31 -0.70
CA ALA A 27 -5.92 -24.51 -1.07
C ALA A 27 -6.75 -25.44 -1.97
N GLU A 28 -8.02 -25.67 -1.62
CA GLU A 28 -8.96 -26.47 -2.42
C GLU A 28 -9.21 -25.88 -3.79
N LEU A 29 -9.35 -24.56 -3.87
CA LEU A 29 -9.52 -23.84 -5.11
C LEU A 29 -8.29 -23.96 -6.03
N ILE A 30 -7.08 -23.77 -5.49
CA ILE A 30 -5.84 -23.91 -6.26
C ILE A 30 -5.72 -25.32 -6.82
N ILE A 31 -5.91 -26.35 -5.98
CA ILE A 31 -5.80 -27.74 -6.42
C ILE A 31 -6.84 -28.08 -7.48
N THR A 32 -8.10 -27.71 -7.27
CA THR A 32 -9.20 -28.01 -8.20
C THR A 32 -9.01 -27.31 -9.55
N HIS A 33 -8.60 -26.04 -9.55
CA HIS A 33 -8.42 -25.27 -10.77
C HIS A 33 -7.19 -25.71 -11.57
N HIS A 34 -6.13 -26.15 -10.88
CA HIS A 34 -4.87 -26.56 -11.49
C HIS A 34 -4.67 -28.08 -11.51
N LEU A 35 -5.74 -28.88 -11.39
CA LEU A 35 -5.70 -30.35 -11.52
C LEU A 35 -4.87 -30.84 -12.73
N PRO A 36 -5.00 -30.24 -13.94
CA PRO A 36 -4.24 -30.69 -15.11
C PRO A 36 -2.72 -30.40 -15.03
N LEU A 37 -2.31 -29.48 -14.16
CA LEU A 37 -0.93 -29.04 -14.00
C LEU A 37 -0.21 -29.80 -12.86
N LEU A 38 -0.96 -30.55 -12.03
CA LEU A 38 -0.36 -31.33 -10.95
C LEU A 38 0.61 -32.38 -11.50
N PRO A 39 1.77 -32.60 -10.83
CA PRO A 39 2.15 -32.06 -9.51
C PRO A 39 2.86 -30.70 -9.52
N ASP A 40 2.92 -29.99 -10.66
CA ASP A 40 3.66 -28.74 -10.80
C ASP A 40 2.79 -27.48 -10.63
N LEU A 41 2.98 -26.79 -9.50
CA LEU A 41 2.35 -25.49 -9.21
C LEU A 41 3.36 -24.33 -9.24
N SER A 42 4.57 -24.53 -9.74
CA SER A 42 5.64 -23.51 -9.72
C SER A 42 5.28 -22.23 -10.49
N GLN A 43 4.35 -22.32 -11.43
CA GLN A 43 3.83 -21.18 -12.20
C GLN A 43 2.70 -20.42 -11.48
N VAL A 44 2.19 -20.96 -10.37
CA VAL A 44 1.12 -20.33 -9.59
C VAL A 44 1.74 -19.37 -8.58
N ILE A 45 1.29 -18.11 -8.62
CA ILE A 45 1.69 -17.06 -7.68
C ILE A 45 0.53 -16.84 -6.71
N VAL A 46 0.81 -16.93 -5.42
CA VAL A 46 -0.13 -16.63 -4.35
C VAL A 46 0.36 -15.40 -3.59
N LEU A 47 -0.48 -14.37 -3.54
CA LEU A 47 -0.23 -13.16 -2.77
C LEU A 47 -1.01 -13.22 -1.46
N LEU A 48 -0.31 -13.11 -0.34
CA LEU A 48 -0.87 -13.08 1.00
C LEU A 48 -0.63 -11.69 1.63
N PRO A 49 -1.46 -11.26 2.60
CA PRO A 49 -1.23 -10.00 3.32
C PRO A 49 0.09 -10.04 4.11
N ASP A 50 0.46 -11.21 4.63
CA ASP A 50 1.69 -11.46 5.38
C ASP A 50 2.21 -12.89 5.12
N GLN A 51 3.44 -13.16 5.57
CA GLN A 51 4.12 -14.44 5.32
C GLN A 51 3.75 -15.55 6.35
N GLN A 52 3.05 -15.21 7.44
CA GLN A 52 2.74 -16.16 8.54
C GLN A 52 1.76 -17.24 8.10
N ALA A 53 0.86 -16.94 7.16
CA ALA A 53 -0.08 -17.91 6.62
C ALA A 53 0.55 -18.90 5.61
N ALA A 54 1.75 -18.61 5.09
CA ALA A 54 2.37 -19.40 4.03
C ALA A 54 2.69 -20.87 4.43
N PRO A 55 3.24 -21.18 5.62
CA PRO A 55 3.46 -22.57 6.05
C PRO A 55 2.15 -23.36 6.15
N ARG A 56 1.09 -22.73 6.68
CA ARG A 56 -0.24 -23.35 6.79
C ARG A 56 -0.81 -23.65 5.41
N LEU A 57 -0.72 -22.71 4.48
CA LEU A 57 -1.17 -22.90 3.11
C LEU A 57 -0.44 -24.07 2.43
N ARG A 58 0.89 -24.15 2.55
CA ARG A 58 1.67 -25.27 1.98
C ARG A 58 1.23 -26.64 2.52
N ARG A 59 0.99 -26.73 3.83
CA ARG A 59 0.48 -27.96 4.46
C ARG A 59 -0.89 -28.33 3.88
N LEU A 60 -1.82 -27.38 3.80
CA LEU A 60 -3.16 -27.62 3.28
C LEU A 60 -3.17 -27.97 1.79
N LEU A 61 -2.27 -27.39 0.99
CA LEU A 61 -2.09 -27.78 -0.42
C LEU A 61 -1.65 -29.23 -0.55
N LEU A 62 -0.67 -29.68 0.25
CA LEU A 62 -0.22 -31.07 0.26
C LEU A 62 -1.33 -32.03 0.72
N GLU A 63 -2.04 -31.69 1.80
CA GLU A 63 -3.16 -32.48 2.31
C GLU A 63 -4.30 -32.59 1.29
N THR A 64 -4.57 -31.50 0.57
CA THR A 64 -5.63 -31.48 -0.44
C THR A 64 -5.21 -32.25 -1.69
N ALA A 65 -3.98 -32.07 -2.16
CA ALA A 65 -3.45 -32.84 -3.30
C ALA A 65 -3.37 -34.34 -3.02
N ALA A 66 -3.07 -34.75 -1.78
CA ALA A 66 -3.09 -36.15 -1.38
C ALA A 66 -4.49 -36.80 -1.58
N LYS A 67 -5.58 -36.05 -1.37
CA LYS A 67 -6.95 -36.51 -1.66
C LYS A 67 -7.18 -36.75 -3.17
N HIS A 68 -6.40 -36.09 -4.02
CA HIS A 68 -6.42 -36.27 -5.48
C HIS A 68 -5.35 -37.24 -5.99
N ASN A 69 -4.83 -38.14 -5.13
CA ASN A 69 -3.78 -39.12 -5.44
C ASN A 69 -2.43 -38.52 -5.85
N VAL A 70 -2.14 -37.28 -5.45
CA VAL A 70 -0.85 -36.62 -5.68
C VAL A 70 -0.06 -36.60 -4.37
N SER A 71 1.00 -37.40 -4.29
CA SER A 71 1.79 -37.61 -3.07
C SER A 71 2.82 -36.50 -2.80
N ALA A 72 3.18 -35.73 -3.82
CA ALA A 72 4.14 -34.63 -3.73
C ALA A 72 3.76 -33.52 -4.70
N LEU A 73 4.02 -32.28 -4.30
CA LEU A 73 3.78 -31.08 -5.10
C LEU A 73 5.07 -30.28 -5.25
N LEU A 74 5.33 -29.77 -6.45
CA LEU A 74 6.17 -28.60 -6.61
C LEU A 74 5.30 -27.38 -6.26
N GLY A 75 5.54 -26.80 -5.08
CA GLY A 75 4.65 -25.80 -4.50
C GLY A 75 4.60 -24.47 -5.26
N PRO A 76 3.52 -23.69 -5.06
CA PRO A 76 3.39 -22.36 -5.64
C PRO A 76 4.39 -21.37 -5.04
N GLN A 77 4.61 -20.27 -5.77
CA GLN A 77 5.37 -19.14 -5.26
C GLN A 77 4.46 -18.29 -4.37
N ILE A 78 4.83 -18.14 -3.10
CA ILE A 78 4.01 -17.43 -2.09
C ILE A 78 4.76 -16.18 -1.63
N TYR A 79 4.16 -15.01 -1.84
CA TYR A 79 4.73 -13.71 -1.52
C TYR A 79 3.72 -12.83 -0.77
N THR A 80 4.23 -11.77 -0.14
CA THR A 80 3.44 -10.55 0.06
C THR A 80 3.41 -9.72 -1.21
N LEU A 81 2.45 -8.80 -1.35
CA LEU A 81 2.43 -7.88 -2.51
C LEU A 81 3.76 -7.12 -2.65
N SER A 82 4.29 -6.60 -1.54
CA SER A 82 5.58 -5.91 -1.50
C SER A 82 6.75 -6.83 -1.88
N GLY A 83 6.77 -8.06 -1.37
CA GLY A 83 7.79 -9.05 -1.70
C GLY A 83 7.79 -9.43 -3.19
N TRP A 84 6.60 -9.58 -3.78
CA TRP A 84 6.45 -9.87 -5.20
C TRP A 84 6.91 -8.71 -6.09
N LEU A 85 6.55 -7.47 -5.74
CA LEU A 85 7.03 -6.27 -6.46
C LEU A 85 8.56 -6.14 -6.43
N ASN A 86 9.17 -6.41 -5.27
CA ASN A 86 10.63 -6.39 -5.12
C ASN A 86 11.32 -7.45 -5.99
N GLN A 87 10.71 -8.63 -6.14
CA GLN A 87 11.24 -9.71 -6.99
C GLN A 87 11.28 -9.33 -8.47
N LEU A 88 10.32 -8.53 -8.95
CA LEU A 88 10.25 -8.11 -10.35
C LEU A 88 11.36 -7.14 -10.78
N GLY A 89 12.24 -6.73 -9.86
CA GLY A 89 13.28 -5.72 -10.13
C GLY A 89 12.71 -4.31 -10.38
N ASN A 90 11.39 -4.16 -10.25
CA ASN A 90 10.65 -2.90 -10.33
C ASN A 90 10.42 -2.28 -8.95
N GLY A 91 11.14 -2.77 -7.93
CA GLY A 91 11.25 -2.03 -6.67
C GLY A 91 11.74 -0.62 -6.95
N PRO A 92 11.33 0.37 -6.15
CA PRO A 92 11.80 1.74 -6.36
C PRO A 92 13.32 1.73 -6.44
N SER A 93 13.88 2.39 -7.46
CA SER A 93 15.33 2.48 -7.67
C SER A 93 16.06 3.18 -6.51
N GLN A 94 15.30 3.74 -5.57
CA GLN A 94 15.78 4.42 -4.37
C GLN A 94 15.36 3.65 -3.11
N PRO A 95 16.21 3.65 -2.06
CA PRO A 95 15.87 3.06 -0.78
C PRO A 95 14.62 3.73 -0.20
N GLN A 96 13.57 2.96 0.08
CA GLN A 96 12.41 3.49 0.78
C GLN A 96 12.79 3.83 2.22
N LEU A 97 12.48 5.06 2.63
CA LEU A 97 12.66 5.50 4.01
C LEU A 97 11.72 4.71 4.93
N THR A 98 12.28 4.10 5.97
CA THR A 98 11.51 3.51 7.07
C THR A 98 10.72 4.61 7.80
N LEU A 99 9.61 4.26 8.48
CA LEU A 99 8.82 5.22 9.25
C LEU A 99 9.68 6.09 10.18
N ARG A 100 10.66 5.47 10.88
CA ARG A 100 11.59 6.21 11.77
C ARG A 100 12.47 7.22 11.03
N GLN A 101 12.94 6.85 9.83
CA GLN A 101 13.71 7.76 8.99
C GLN A 101 12.84 8.91 8.47
N ARG A 102 11.59 8.62 8.08
CA ARG A 102 10.61 9.65 7.70
C ARG A 102 10.31 10.60 8.86
N GLU A 103 10.11 10.06 10.06
CA GLU A 103 9.88 10.83 11.30
C GLU A 103 11.06 11.75 11.63
N LEU A 104 12.30 11.23 11.59
CA LEU A 104 13.49 12.02 11.87
C LEU A 104 13.69 13.12 10.83
N MET A 105 13.66 12.77 9.55
CA MET A 105 13.85 13.73 8.46
C MET A 105 12.81 14.86 8.52
N LEU A 106 11.54 14.53 8.70
CA LEU A 106 10.48 15.55 8.76
C LEU A 106 10.60 16.42 10.01
N THR A 107 11.00 15.83 11.14
CA THR A 107 11.22 16.59 12.38
C THR A 107 12.40 17.55 12.25
N GLU A 108 13.50 17.13 11.62
CA GLU A 108 14.67 17.98 11.35
C GLU A 108 14.28 19.19 10.51
N VAL A 109 13.54 18.98 9.41
CA VAL A 109 13.02 20.07 8.57
C VAL A 109 12.08 21.00 9.35
N LEU A 110 11.20 20.46 10.19
CA LEU A 110 10.32 21.28 11.01
C LEU A 110 11.12 22.12 12.01
N MET A 111 12.18 21.57 12.62
CA MET A 111 13.05 22.29 13.55
C MET A 111 13.78 23.46 12.89
N GLU A 112 14.07 23.39 11.58
CA GLU A 112 14.62 24.52 10.80
C GLU A 112 13.58 25.64 10.57
N HIS A 113 12.29 25.34 10.76
CA HIS A 113 11.18 26.26 10.53
C HIS A 113 10.26 26.40 11.77
N PRO A 114 10.74 26.97 12.89
CA PRO A 114 9.99 27.06 14.15
C PRO A 114 8.66 27.83 14.06
N GLN A 115 8.50 28.67 13.03
CA GLN A 115 7.25 29.41 12.77
C GLN A 115 6.07 28.48 12.42
N LEU A 116 6.37 27.26 11.96
CA LEU A 116 5.40 26.31 11.43
C LEU A 116 4.64 25.53 12.51
N TYR A 117 5.25 25.31 13.67
CA TYR A 117 4.61 24.61 14.78
C TYR A 117 4.24 25.52 15.97
N GLY A 118 4.58 26.81 15.92
CA GLY A 118 4.17 27.80 16.92
C GLY A 118 4.53 27.39 18.35
N LYS A 119 3.53 27.13 19.20
CA LYS A 119 3.70 26.65 20.59
C LYS A 119 3.68 25.12 20.73
N GLY A 120 3.44 24.40 19.65
CA GLY A 120 3.39 22.94 19.61
C GLY A 120 4.77 22.29 19.62
N SER A 121 4.80 20.96 19.73
CA SER A 121 6.03 20.18 19.59
C SER A 121 6.24 19.81 18.12
N PRO A 122 7.45 20.00 17.55
CA PRO A 122 7.75 19.58 16.18
C PRO A 122 7.51 18.08 15.97
N TRP A 123 7.80 17.24 16.98
CA TRP A 123 7.52 15.81 16.93
C TRP A 123 6.03 15.48 16.79
N ALA A 124 5.16 16.22 17.48
CA ALA A 124 3.73 16.00 17.40
C ALA A 124 3.19 16.41 16.02
N LEU A 125 3.72 17.51 15.45
CA LEU A 125 3.36 17.94 14.10
C LEU A 125 3.86 16.95 13.04
N THR A 126 5.09 16.42 13.17
CA THR A 126 5.63 15.36 12.30
C THR A 126 4.70 14.15 12.21
N HIS A 127 4.24 13.65 13.36
CA HIS A 127 3.39 12.45 13.38
C HIS A 127 2.08 12.67 12.61
N ASN A 128 1.38 13.78 12.87
CA ASN A 128 0.13 14.13 12.19
C ASN A 128 0.34 14.35 10.68
N LEU A 129 1.47 14.95 10.29
CA LEU A 129 1.79 15.18 8.88
C LEU A 129 2.10 13.87 8.15
N LEU A 130 2.80 12.93 8.78
CA LEU A 130 3.06 11.62 8.19
C LEU A 130 1.78 10.80 8.01
N GLU A 131 0.88 10.83 8.99
CA GLU A 131 -0.45 10.19 8.88
C GLU A 131 -1.24 10.78 7.72
N LEU A 132 -1.30 12.11 7.60
CA LEU A 132 -1.93 12.80 6.47
C LEU A 132 -1.28 12.42 5.14
N PHE A 133 0.04 12.35 5.07
CA PHE A 133 0.76 11.97 3.85
C PHE A 133 0.48 10.52 3.43
N ASP A 134 0.37 9.61 4.39
CA ASP A 134 0.03 8.22 4.13
C ASP A 134 -1.42 8.09 3.62
N GLU A 135 -2.37 8.85 4.18
CA GLU A 135 -3.76 8.92 3.70
C GLU A 135 -3.87 9.48 2.27
N LEU A 136 -3.16 10.59 1.99
CA LEU A 136 -3.14 11.19 0.65
C LEU A 136 -2.53 10.24 -0.39
N THR A 137 -1.47 9.53 -0.01
CA THR A 137 -0.83 8.51 -0.86
C THR A 137 -1.79 7.35 -1.12
N LEU A 138 -2.48 6.85 -0.09
CA LEU A 138 -3.45 5.76 -0.19
C LEU A 138 -4.58 6.10 -1.17
N HIS A 139 -5.06 7.35 -1.13
CA HIS A 139 -6.15 7.83 -1.98
C HIS A 139 -5.70 8.28 -3.38
N GLN A 140 -4.40 8.16 -3.71
CA GLN A 140 -3.80 8.61 -4.97
C GLN A 140 -4.10 10.08 -5.27
N THR A 141 -4.29 10.89 -4.23
CA THR A 141 -4.62 12.31 -4.36
C THR A 141 -3.38 13.03 -4.86
N ARG A 142 -3.40 13.50 -6.11
CA ARG A 142 -2.35 14.39 -6.61
C ARG A 142 -2.61 15.78 -6.05
N LEU A 143 -1.73 16.22 -5.16
CA LEU A 143 -1.74 17.60 -4.70
C LEU A 143 -1.44 18.54 -5.87
N PRO A 144 -2.25 19.62 -6.06
CA PRO A 144 -2.00 20.59 -7.11
C PRO A 144 -0.58 21.12 -7.05
N ALA A 145 0.05 21.37 -8.20
CA ALA A 145 1.36 22.01 -8.24
C ALA A 145 1.29 23.46 -7.72
N ASP A 146 0.15 24.11 -7.91
CA ASP A 146 -0.07 25.47 -7.48
C ASP A 146 -0.61 25.54 -6.04
N TYR A 147 0.03 26.40 -5.25
CA TYR A 147 -0.30 26.65 -3.85
C TYR A 147 -1.74 27.19 -3.68
N THR A 148 -2.16 28.09 -4.57
CA THR A 148 -3.46 28.77 -4.51
C THR A 148 -4.58 27.77 -4.80
N GLU A 149 -4.34 26.88 -5.75
CA GLU A 149 -5.25 25.77 -6.07
C GLU A 149 -5.39 24.80 -4.89
N PHE A 150 -4.30 24.53 -4.17
CA PHE A 150 -4.35 23.68 -2.97
C PHE A 150 -5.14 24.31 -1.82
N VAL A 151 -4.94 25.60 -1.55
CA VAL A 151 -5.71 26.33 -0.52
C VAL A 151 -7.20 26.38 -0.88
N GLN A 152 -7.54 26.54 -2.16
CA GLN A 152 -8.93 26.50 -2.63
C GLN A 152 -9.56 25.11 -2.49
N MET A 153 -8.80 24.06 -2.80
CA MET A 153 -9.23 22.67 -2.61
C MET A 153 -9.52 22.38 -1.13
N LEU A 154 -8.61 22.76 -0.23
CA LEU A 154 -8.79 22.61 1.21
C LEU A 154 -9.96 23.43 1.75
N SER A 155 -10.08 24.70 1.35
CA SER A 155 -11.17 25.58 1.80
C SER A 155 -12.54 25.04 1.38
N SER A 156 -12.62 24.44 0.19
CA SER A 156 -13.84 23.82 -0.34
C SER A 156 -14.16 22.50 0.37
N ALA A 157 -13.15 21.68 0.67
CA ALA A 157 -13.32 20.39 1.35
C ALA A 157 -13.73 20.54 2.83
N TYR A 158 -13.19 21.54 3.52
CA TYR A 158 -13.52 21.84 4.92
C TYR A 158 -14.76 22.73 5.10
N ASN A 159 -15.38 23.19 4.00
CA ASN A 159 -16.48 24.16 4.00
C ASN A 159 -16.17 25.36 4.91
N ALA A 160 -14.92 25.81 4.87
CA ALA A 160 -14.35 26.75 5.81
C ALA A 160 -14.71 28.18 5.44
N GLY A 161 -15.26 28.95 6.38
CA GLY A 161 -15.51 30.39 6.21
C GLY A 161 -14.21 31.20 6.06
N PRO A 162 -14.27 32.46 5.60
CA PRO A 162 -13.10 33.25 5.19
C PRO A 162 -12.05 33.48 6.30
N GLN A 163 -12.44 33.51 7.58
CA GLN A 163 -11.49 33.60 8.71
C GLN A 163 -10.78 32.28 9.01
N VAL A 164 -11.44 31.14 8.75
CA VAL A 164 -10.83 29.83 8.88
C VAL A 164 -9.87 29.61 7.71
N ALA A 165 -10.20 30.08 6.51
CA ALA A 165 -9.36 30.00 5.32
C ALA A 165 -7.98 30.68 5.48
N GLU A 166 -7.85 31.78 6.23
CA GLU A 166 -6.53 32.40 6.50
C GLU A 166 -5.65 31.57 7.45
N THR A 167 -6.26 30.88 8.41
CA THR A 167 -5.54 29.98 9.34
C THR A 167 -5.21 28.65 8.65
N LEU A 168 -6.18 28.11 7.89
CA LEU A 168 -6.03 26.96 7.00
C LEU A 168 -4.96 27.22 5.93
N SER A 169 -4.84 28.45 5.42
CA SER A 169 -3.86 28.80 4.38
C SER A 169 -2.41 28.59 4.86
N ARG A 170 -2.10 28.85 6.14
CA ARG A 170 -0.75 28.59 6.68
C ARG A 170 -0.47 27.11 6.85
N GLU A 171 -1.42 26.34 7.38
CA GLU A 171 -1.29 24.89 7.54
C GLU A 171 -1.29 24.18 6.16
N ALA A 172 -2.10 24.67 5.22
CA ALA A 172 -2.08 24.28 3.82
C ALA A 172 -0.71 24.61 3.17
N SER A 173 -0.13 25.77 3.48
CA SER A 173 1.20 26.14 2.98
C SER A 173 2.26 25.11 3.32
N LEU A 174 2.16 24.64 4.55
CA LEU A 174 3.04 23.67 5.17
C LEU A 174 2.92 22.32 4.49
N VAL A 175 1.68 21.82 4.40
CA VAL A 175 1.37 20.52 3.79
C VAL A 175 1.76 20.52 2.31
N HIS A 176 1.47 21.58 1.58
CA HIS A 176 1.82 21.72 0.16
C HIS A 176 3.33 21.74 -0.07
N THR A 177 4.03 22.60 0.65
CA THR A 177 5.48 22.77 0.51
C THR A 177 6.22 21.50 0.90
N LEU A 178 5.83 20.88 2.02
CA LEU A 178 6.46 19.65 2.50
C LEU A 178 6.13 18.46 1.60
N TRP A 179 4.91 18.35 1.06
CA TRP A 179 4.56 17.27 0.14
C TRP A 179 5.31 17.38 -1.20
N HIS A 180 5.43 18.59 -1.77
CA HIS A 180 6.21 18.79 -2.99
C HIS A 180 7.70 18.52 -2.75
N ALA A 181 8.25 18.93 -1.61
CA ALA A 181 9.61 18.58 -1.22
C ALA A 181 9.80 17.06 -1.04
N TRP A 182 8.80 16.38 -0.47
CA TRP A 182 8.79 14.92 -0.26
C TRP A 182 8.79 14.14 -1.58
N HIS A 183 8.05 14.59 -2.59
CA HIS A 183 7.94 13.92 -3.89
C HIS A 183 9.06 14.23 -4.89
N GLN A 184 9.95 15.19 -4.58
CA GLN A 184 11.10 15.54 -5.42
C GLN A 184 12.39 14.75 -5.09
N GLN A 185 12.41 13.98 -4.01
CA GLN A 185 13.52 13.07 -3.67
C GLN A 185 13.28 11.66 -4.20
#